data_AF-A0AB33JH41-F1
#
_entry.id   AF-A0AB33JH41-F1
#
_cell.length_a   1.000
_cell.length_b   1.000
_cell.length_c   1.000
_cell.angle_alpha   90.00
_cell.angle_beta   90.00
_cell.angle_gamma   90.00
#
_symmetry.space_group_name_H-M   'P 1'
#
loop_
_entity.id
_entity.type
_entity.pdbx_description
1 polymer ?
#
loop_
_entity_poly.entity_id
_entity_poly.type
_entity_poly.pdbx_seq_one_letter_code
_entity_poly.pdbx_strand_id
1 'polypeptide(L)'
;MKTILDFEQWPLDLLIDYALKIHHRSIREDGPEILDLLQRVAQVHKDDVPDLQKVADHFRNSLADLDMHLQKEENILFPFCLEMYEAYREGEQAPSFHCGSVQGPISVMMAEHADETERHQRIAQLTNDYTTPEDADEDYREAMRLLKDFRLRLEEHTRVENEVIFPMAMQVEMACR
;
A
#
# COMPACT_ATOMS: atom_id res chain seq x y z
N MET A 1 -4.03 11.80 10.42
CA MET A 1 -3.03 12.89 10.35
C MET A 1 -3.08 13.40 8.92
N LYS A 2 -3.33 14.69 8.67
CA LYS A 2 -3.19 15.26 7.32
C LYS A 2 -1.71 15.23 6.98
N THR A 3 -1.34 14.61 5.87
CA THR A 3 0.00 14.74 5.30
C THR A 3 0.31 16.23 5.10
N ILE A 4 1.56 16.63 5.34
CA ILE A 4 2.05 18.01 5.10
C ILE A 4 1.97 18.36 3.60
N LEU A 5 1.83 17.36 2.74
CA LEU A 5 1.82 17.45 1.29
C LEU A 5 0.40 17.60 0.76
N ASP A 6 0.21 18.57 -0.15
CA ASP A 6 -1.04 18.80 -0.85
C ASP A 6 -1.06 18.03 -2.17
N PHE A 7 -1.29 16.72 -2.08
CA PHE A 7 -1.25 15.80 -3.21
C PHE A 7 -2.27 16.16 -4.31
N GLU A 8 -3.38 16.82 -3.97
CA GLU A 8 -4.40 17.24 -4.93
C GLU A 8 -3.87 18.27 -5.95
N GLN A 9 -2.78 18.96 -5.63
CA GLN A 9 -2.14 19.93 -6.52
C GLN A 9 -1.04 19.32 -7.39
N TRP A 10 -0.67 18.07 -7.18
CA TRP A 10 0.44 17.44 -7.91
C TRP A 10 -0.06 16.91 -9.25
N PRO A 11 0.76 16.97 -10.31
CA PRO A 11 0.41 16.37 -11.58
C PRO A 11 0.42 14.83 -11.47
N LEU A 12 -0.41 14.16 -12.29
CA LEU A 12 -0.64 12.71 -12.21
C LEU A 12 0.66 11.88 -12.33
N ASP A 13 1.57 12.31 -13.21
CA ASP A 13 2.87 11.68 -13.39
C ASP A 13 3.75 11.74 -12.13
N LEU A 14 3.77 12.88 -11.43
CA LEU A 14 4.49 13.02 -10.17
C LEU A 14 3.85 12.20 -9.04
N LEU A 15 2.51 12.11 -9.00
CA LEU A 15 1.81 11.29 -8.01
C LEU A 15 2.12 9.80 -8.18
N ILE A 16 2.11 9.30 -9.42
CA ILE A 16 2.49 7.93 -9.73
C ILE A 16 3.96 7.69 -9.36
N ASP A 17 4.86 8.62 -9.72
CA ASP A 17 6.28 8.50 -9.37
C ASP A 17 6.50 8.45 -7.85
N TYR A 18 5.74 9.24 -7.09
CA TYR A 18 5.74 9.21 -5.63
C TYR A 18 5.26 7.86 -5.09
N ALA A 19 4.13 7.34 -5.57
CA ALA A 19 3.63 6.01 -5.16
C ALA A 19 4.68 4.92 -5.40
N LEU A 20 5.26 4.88 -6.60
CA LEU A 20 6.28 3.90 -6.98
C LEU A 20 7.56 4.02 -6.13
N LYS A 21 8.09 5.24 -5.98
CA LYS A 21 9.40 5.43 -5.35
C LYS A 21 9.37 5.44 -3.83
N ILE A 22 8.26 5.87 -3.23
CA ILE A 22 8.14 6.01 -1.78
C ILE A 22 7.36 4.83 -1.18
N HIS A 23 6.22 4.46 -1.76
CA HIS A 23 5.40 3.40 -1.18
C HIS A 23 5.83 2.01 -1.67
N HIS A 24 5.83 1.76 -2.98
CA HIS A 24 6.08 0.43 -3.52
C HIS A 24 7.50 -0.06 -3.20
N ARG A 25 8.48 0.83 -3.35
CA ARG A 25 9.87 0.53 -3.00
C ARG A 25 10.01 0.17 -1.52
N SER A 26 9.50 1.01 -0.62
CA SER A 26 9.67 0.77 0.82
C SER A 26 8.87 -0.44 1.31
N ILE A 27 7.75 -0.80 0.70
CA ILE A 27 7.06 -2.07 0.98
C ILE A 27 7.99 -3.25 0.70
N ARG A 28 8.69 -3.24 -0.45
CA ARG A 28 9.59 -4.33 -0.87
C ARG A 28 10.93 -4.34 -0.12
N GLU A 29 11.43 -3.17 0.28
CA GLU A 29 12.68 -3.05 1.05
C GLU A 29 12.45 -3.39 2.53
N ASP A 30 11.47 -2.74 3.18
CA ASP A 30 11.28 -2.87 4.63
C ASP A 30 10.46 -4.11 5.01
N GLY A 31 9.48 -4.50 4.18
CA GLY A 31 8.54 -5.58 4.49
C GLY A 31 9.23 -6.89 4.89
N PRO A 32 10.17 -7.41 4.09
CA PRO A 32 10.90 -8.64 4.43
C PRO A 32 11.69 -8.54 5.74
N GLU A 33 12.33 -7.40 6.02
CA GLU A 33 13.11 -7.19 7.24
C GLU A 33 12.20 -7.17 8.49
N ILE A 34 11.05 -6.49 8.39
CA ILE A 34 10.04 -6.46 9.44
C ILE A 34 9.50 -7.87 9.69
N LEU A 35 9.23 -8.64 8.63
CA LEU A 35 8.72 -10.00 8.75
C LEU A 35 9.73 -10.92 9.45
N ASP A 36 11.02 -10.84 9.12
CA ASP A 36 12.07 -11.64 9.78
C ASP A 36 12.11 -11.35 11.29
N LEU A 37 12.18 -10.07 11.66
CA LEU A 37 12.17 -9.68 13.07
C LEU A 37 10.90 -10.17 13.78
N LEU A 38 9.73 -9.98 13.18
CA LEU A 38 8.46 -10.41 13.74
C LEU A 38 8.40 -11.94 13.94
N GLN A 39 8.95 -12.72 13.01
CA GLN A 39 9.05 -14.18 13.13
C GLN A 39 10.01 -14.58 14.26
N ARG A 40 11.16 -13.91 14.40
CA ARG A 40 12.10 -14.16 15.51
C ARG A 40 11.45 -13.88 16.86
N VAL A 41 10.79 -12.72 17.00
CA VAL A 41 10.07 -12.33 18.22
C VAL A 41 8.93 -13.32 18.52
N ALA A 42 8.12 -13.68 17.51
CA ALA A 42 7.05 -14.65 17.68
C ALA A 42 7.56 -16.04 18.11
N GLN A 43 8.76 -16.43 17.68
CA GLN A 43 9.38 -17.69 18.07
C GLN A 43 9.92 -17.67 19.51
N VAL A 44 10.52 -16.56 19.93
CA VAL A 44 11.04 -16.38 21.30
C VAL A 44 9.90 -16.35 22.32
N HIS A 45 8.81 -15.63 22.02
CA HIS A 45 7.68 -15.46 22.93
C HIS A 45 6.50 -16.40 22.66
N LYS A 46 6.69 -17.49 21.92
CA LYS A 46 5.60 -18.39 21.49
C LYS A 46 4.74 -18.93 22.64
N ASP A 47 5.34 -19.11 23.82
CA ASP A 47 4.69 -19.71 24.99
C ASP A 47 3.94 -18.65 25.82
N ASP A 48 4.40 -17.40 25.77
CA ASP A 48 3.84 -16.28 26.54
C ASP A 48 2.83 -15.44 25.72
N VAL A 49 3.06 -15.30 24.41
CA VAL A 49 2.28 -14.46 23.50
C VAL A 49 1.98 -15.22 22.18
N PRO A 50 1.13 -16.26 22.22
CA PRO A 50 0.88 -17.13 21.07
C PRO A 50 0.25 -16.40 19.87
N ASP A 51 -0.40 -15.26 20.09
CA ASP A 51 -1.01 -14.46 19.01
C ASP A 51 0.03 -13.82 18.08
N LEU A 52 1.30 -13.66 18.49
CA LEU A 52 2.35 -13.12 17.63
C LEU A 52 2.64 -13.99 16.40
N GLN A 53 2.44 -15.32 16.50
CA GLN A 53 2.55 -16.21 15.34
C GLN A 53 1.48 -15.88 14.29
N LYS A 54 0.25 -15.61 14.73
CA LYS A 54 -0.85 -15.20 13.84
C LYS A 54 -0.56 -13.84 13.21
N VAL A 55 0.03 -12.92 13.97
CA VAL A 55 0.45 -11.60 13.45
C VAL A 55 1.50 -11.77 12.36
N ALA A 56 2.52 -12.62 12.57
CA ALA A 56 3.52 -12.94 11.56
C ALA A 56 2.90 -13.56 10.30
N ASP A 57 1.93 -14.46 10.45
CA ASP A 57 1.22 -15.06 9.31
C ASP A 57 0.37 -14.05 8.53
N HIS A 58 -0.39 -13.20 9.21
CA HIS A 58 -1.14 -12.14 8.56
C HIS A 58 -0.22 -11.18 7.81
N PHE A 59 0.91 -10.79 8.42
CA PHE A 59 1.86 -9.90 7.78
C PHE A 59 2.57 -10.55 6.58
N ARG A 60 2.97 -11.82 6.69
CA ARG A 60 3.53 -12.58 5.56
C ARG A 60 2.57 -12.65 4.38
N ASN A 61 1.30 -12.94 4.64
CA ASN A 61 0.29 -12.95 3.58
C ASN A 61 0.10 -11.55 3.00
N SER A 62 0.10 -10.49 3.83
CA SER A 62 0.01 -9.09 3.39
C SER A 62 1.09 -8.77 2.36
N LEU A 63 2.35 -9.11 2.65
CA LEU A 63 3.45 -8.86 1.72
C LEU A 63 3.31 -9.61 0.39
N ALA A 64 2.78 -10.84 0.41
CA ALA A 64 2.57 -11.60 -0.81
C ALA A 64 1.46 -11.00 -1.69
N ASP A 65 0.35 -10.62 -1.08
CA ASP A 65 -0.78 -10.02 -1.81
C ASP A 65 -0.45 -8.61 -2.28
N LEU A 66 0.26 -7.82 -1.46
CA LEU A 66 0.79 -6.51 -1.86
C LEU A 66 1.75 -6.67 -3.05
N ASP A 67 2.68 -7.60 -3.07
CA ASP A 67 3.58 -7.74 -4.23
C ASP A 67 2.82 -8.02 -5.53
N MET A 68 1.79 -8.87 -5.49
CA MET A 68 0.91 -9.10 -6.63
C MET A 68 0.09 -7.87 -7.02
N HIS A 69 -0.40 -7.11 -6.03
CA HIS A 69 -1.11 -5.87 -6.22
C HIS A 69 -0.25 -4.83 -6.94
N LEU A 70 0.92 -4.52 -6.37
CA LEU A 70 1.86 -3.53 -6.89
C LEU A 70 2.32 -3.89 -8.31
N GLN A 71 2.49 -5.18 -8.63
CA GLN A 71 2.82 -5.61 -10.00
C GLN A 71 1.73 -5.26 -11.01
N LYS A 72 0.44 -5.29 -10.65
CA LYS A 72 -0.64 -4.90 -11.58
C LYS A 72 -0.64 -3.39 -11.80
N GLU A 73 -0.38 -2.63 -10.76
CA GLU A 73 -0.25 -1.19 -10.87
C GLU A 73 0.94 -0.81 -11.75
N GLU A 74 2.13 -1.33 -11.44
CA GLU A 74 3.39 -1.02 -12.11
C GLU A 74 3.43 -1.44 -13.58
N ASN A 75 2.85 -2.60 -13.91
CA ASN A 75 2.98 -3.16 -15.26
C ASN A 75 1.78 -2.84 -16.16
N ILE A 76 0.63 -2.47 -15.59
CA ILE A 76 -0.61 -2.32 -16.35
C ILE A 76 -1.27 -0.97 -16.10
N LEU A 77 -1.71 -0.69 -14.86
CA LEU A 77 -2.55 0.47 -14.58
C LEU A 77 -1.79 1.79 -14.73
N PHE A 78 -0.66 1.93 -14.02
CA PHE A 78 0.12 3.17 -14.02
C PHE A 78 0.74 3.51 -15.38
N PRO A 79 1.32 2.56 -16.15
CA PRO A 79 1.76 2.85 -17.51
C PRO A 79 0.66 3.44 -18.38
N PHE A 80 -0.54 2.87 -18.33
CA PHE A 80 -1.66 3.38 -19.11
C PHE A 80 -2.15 4.75 -18.59
N CYS A 81 -2.19 4.97 -17.28
CA CYS A 81 -2.47 6.29 -16.71
C CYS A 81 -1.48 7.36 -17.22
N LEU A 82 -0.20 7.02 -17.34
CA LEU A 82 0.83 7.93 -17.87
C LEU A 82 0.61 8.22 -19.37
N GLU A 83 0.32 7.21 -20.18
CA GLU A 83 0.01 7.39 -21.61
C GLU A 83 -1.23 8.30 -21.81
N MET A 84 -2.29 8.07 -21.04
CA MET A 84 -3.48 8.93 -21.08
C MET A 84 -3.17 10.36 -20.64
N TYR A 85 -2.32 10.53 -19.62
CA TYR A 85 -1.96 11.83 -19.11
C TYR A 85 -1.11 12.64 -20.11
N GLU A 86 -0.21 11.97 -20.83
CA GLU A 86 0.55 12.56 -21.93
C GLU A 86 -0.41 13.04 -23.04
N ALA A 87 -1.30 12.17 -23.52
CA ALA A 87 -2.30 12.52 -24.53
C ALA A 87 -3.18 13.72 -24.09
N TYR A 88 -3.65 13.71 -22.84
CA TYR A 88 -4.41 14.83 -22.26
C TYR A 88 -3.64 16.15 -22.30
N ARG A 89 -2.34 16.13 -21.98
CA ARG A 89 -1.48 17.33 -22.01
C ARG A 89 -1.23 17.86 -23.43
N GLU A 90 -1.23 16.97 -24.41
CA GLU A 90 -1.05 17.30 -25.83
C GLU A 90 -2.37 17.67 -26.54
N GLY A 91 -3.51 17.44 -25.87
CA GLY A 91 -4.83 17.62 -26.46
C GLY A 91 -5.20 16.54 -27.48
N GLU A 92 -4.59 15.37 -27.34
CA GLU A 92 -4.79 14.19 -28.18
C GLU A 92 -5.78 13.21 -27.55
N GLN A 93 -6.24 12.24 -28.34
CA GLN A 93 -7.05 11.14 -27.84
C GLN A 93 -6.18 10.10 -27.13
N ALA A 94 -6.66 9.58 -26.00
CA ALA A 94 -6.00 8.49 -25.30
C ALA A 94 -5.90 7.23 -26.19
N PRO A 95 -4.82 6.44 -26.03
CA PRO A 95 -4.70 5.15 -26.71
C PRO A 95 -5.79 4.18 -26.25
N SER A 96 -6.10 3.20 -27.10
CA SER A 96 -7.05 2.15 -26.74
C SER A 96 -6.49 1.26 -25.63
N PHE A 97 -7.29 1.03 -24.59
CA PHE A 97 -6.93 0.10 -23.52
C PHE A 97 -7.55 -1.27 -23.73
N HIS A 98 -6.81 -2.34 -23.45
CA HIS A 98 -7.29 -3.71 -23.61
C HIS A 98 -8.44 -4.07 -22.66
N CYS A 99 -8.56 -3.39 -21.51
CA CYS A 99 -9.73 -3.50 -20.62
C CYS A 99 -10.85 -2.48 -20.94
N GLY A 100 -10.71 -1.69 -22.01
CA GLY A 100 -11.65 -0.66 -22.43
C GLY A 100 -11.55 0.65 -21.64
N SER A 101 -11.48 0.60 -20.31
CA SER A 101 -11.37 1.77 -19.42
C SER A 101 -10.56 1.46 -18.17
N VAL A 102 -9.96 2.48 -17.55
CA VAL A 102 -9.31 2.36 -16.22
C VAL A 102 -10.28 2.01 -15.10
N GLN A 103 -11.59 2.23 -15.26
CA GLN A 103 -12.58 1.99 -14.21
C GLN A 103 -12.57 0.53 -13.72
N GLY A 104 -12.39 -0.43 -14.64
CA GLY A 104 -12.33 -1.85 -14.32
C GLY A 104 -11.15 -2.19 -13.40
N PRO A 105 -9.90 -1.97 -13.85
CA PRO A 105 -8.72 -2.21 -13.01
C PRO A 105 -8.74 -1.42 -11.70
N ILE A 106 -9.13 -0.14 -11.70
CA ILE A 106 -9.24 0.68 -10.48
C ILE A 106 -10.17 0.03 -9.46
N SER A 107 -11.31 -0.50 -9.91
CA SER A 107 -12.26 -1.18 -9.01
C SER A 107 -11.66 -2.42 -8.35
N VAL A 108 -10.78 -3.14 -9.06
CA VAL A 108 -10.04 -4.28 -8.49
C VAL A 108 -9.00 -3.80 -7.47
N MET A 109 -8.23 -2.74 -7.77
CA MET A 109 -7.24 -2.21 -6.83
C MET A 109 -7.91 -1.71 -5.53
N MET A 110 -9.03 -1.00 -5.64
CA MET A 110 -9.80 -0.53 -4.48
C MET A 110 -10.34 -1.67 -3.61
N ALA A 111 -10.75 -2.79 -4.21
CA ALA A 111 -11.19 -3.96 -3.45
C ALA A 111 -10.03 -4.57 -2.66
N GLU A 112 -8.85 -4.69 -3.28
CA GLU A 112 -7.66 -5.22 -2.62
C GLU A 112 -7.14 -4.28 -1.52
N HIS A 113 -7.26 -2.96 -1.69
CA HIS A 113 -7.00 -1.99 -0.62
C HIS A 113 -7.91 -2.20 0.59
N ALA A 114 -9.18 -2.53 0.36
CA ALA A 114 -10.13 -2.82 1.45
C ALA A 114 -9.74 -4.11 2.21
N ASP A 115 -9.35 -5.15 1.47
CA ASP A 115 -8.90 -6.42 2.06
C ASP A 115 -7.62 -6.24 2.91
N GLU A 116 -6.64 -5.45 2.42
CA GLU A 116 -5.44 -5.12 3.19
C GLU A 116 -5.74 -4.24 4.40
N THR A 117 -6.68 -3.31 4.27
CA THR A 117 -7.15 -2.50 5.41
C THR A 117 -7.72 -3.38 6.52
N GLU A 118 -8.59 -4.35 6.18
CA GLU A 118 -9.16 -5.29 7.16
C GLU A 118 -8.07 -6.16 7.80
N ARG A 119 -7.11 -6.66 7.02
CA ARG A 119 -5.99 -7.47 7.51
C ARG A 119 -5.12 -6.70 8.51
N HIS A 120 -4.78 -5.46 8.22
CA HIS A 120 -3.98 -4.62 9.12
C HIS A 120 -4.78 -4.16 10.35
N GLN A 121 -6.10 -4.01 10.25
CA GLN A 121 -6.97 -3.86 11.42
C GLN A 121 -6.92 -5.10 12.32
N ARG A 122 -6.93 -6.31 11.73
CA ARG A 122 -6.80 -7.55 12.50
C ARG A 122 -5.45 -7.67 13.19
N ILE A 123 -4.37 -7.29 12.52
CA ILE A 123 -3.02 -7.22 13.11
C ILE A 123 -3.03 -6.30 14.34
N ALA A 124 -3.56 -5.08 14.22
CA ALA A 124 -3.62 -4.16 15.35
C ALA A 124 -4.46 -4.69 16.51
N GLN A 125 -5.56 -5.40 16.25
CA GLN A 125 -6.33 -6.03 17.33
C GLN A 125 -5.52 -7.10 18.06
N LEU A 126 -4.79 -7.95 17.33
CA LEU A 126 -3.96 -9.01 17.90
C LEU A 126 -2.78 -8.46 18.71
N THR A 127 -2.28 -7.26 18.38
CA THR A 127 -1.17 -6.60 19.07
C THR A 127 -1.62 -5.57 20.10
N ASN A 128 -2.92 -5.45 20.37
CA ASN A 128 -3.50 -4.40 21.21
C ASN A 128 -3.00 -3.00 20.80
N ASP A 129 -3.22 -2.64 19.53
CA ASP A 129 -2.72 -1.42 18.87
C ASP A 129 -1.19 -1.25 18.95
N TYR A 130 -0.46 -2.35 18.72
CA TYR A 130 1.00 -2.39 18.74
C TYR A 130 1.59 -2.01 20.11
N THR A 131 0.84 -2.25 21.18
CA THR A 131 1.29 -1.97 22.55
C THR A 131 2.25 -3.05 23.01
N THR A 132 3.29 -2.65 23.72
CA THR A 132 4.30 -3.56 24.28
C THR A 132 4.22 -3.56 25.80
N PRO A 133 4.38 -4.71 26.48
CA PRO A 133 4.55 -4.76 27.93
C PRO A 133 5.73 -3.90 28.43
N GLU A 134 5.68 -3.46 29.68
CA GLU A 134 6.77 -2.67 30.29
C GLU A 134 8.09 -3.46 30.41
N ASP A 135 8.03 -4.78 30.47
CA ASP A 135 9.17 -5.70 30.58
C ASP A 135 9.54 -6.37 29.24
N ALA A 136 8.88 -5.99 28.14
CA ALA A 136 9.22 -6.49 26.81
C ALA A 136 10.67 -6.14 26.43
N ASP A 137 11.36 -7.10 25.80
CA ASP A 137 12.72 -6.88 25.29
C ASP A 137 12.76 -5.92 24.10
N GLU A 138 13.98 -5.52 23.73
CA GLU A 138 14.22 -4.53 22.67
C GLU A 138 13.73 -4.99 21.30
N ASP A 139 13.91 -6.28 20.96
CA ASP A 139 13.49 -6.85 19.68
C ASP A 139 11.96 -6.84 19.54
N TYR A 140 11.22 -7.20 20.59
CA TYR A 140 9.76 -7.08 20.59
C TYR A 140 9.34 -5.62 20.34
N ARG A 141 9.89 -4.67 21.12
CA ARG A 141 9.52 -3.26 21.01
C ARG A 141 9.76 -2.72 19.61
N GLU A 142 10.89 -3.07 19.03
CA GLU A 142 11.23 -2.67 17.68
C GLU A 142 10.29 -3.29 16.65
N ALA A 143 9.95 -4.58 16.79
CA ALA A 143 9.00 -5.24 15.91
C ALA A 143 7.62 -4.54 15.89
N MET A 144 7.09 -4.18 17.07
CA MET A 144 5.81 -3.48 17.16
C MET A 144 5.87 -2.07 16.57
N ARG A 145 6.97 -1.35 16.81
CA ARG A 145 7.18 -0.01 16.24
C ARG A 145 7.22 -0.08 14.71
N LEU A 146 8.07 -0.93 14.16
CA LEU A 146 8.22 -1.09 12.71
C LEU A 146 6.93 -1.54 12.04
N LEU A 147 6.20 -2.48 12.65
CA LEU A 147 4.93 -2.96 12.12
C LEU A 147 3.85 -1.86 12.14
N LYS A 148 3.82 -1.01 13.18
CA LYS A 148 2.95 0.18 13.23
C LYS A 148 3.32 1.20 12.15
N ASP A 149 4.61 1.47 11.98
CA ASP A 149 5.10 2.41 10.97
C ASP A 149 4.83 1.91 9.55
N PHE A 150 4.93 0.60 9.30
CA PHE A 150 4.52 -0.01 8.03
C PHE A 150 3.04 0.23 7.77
N ARG A 151 2.18 -0.06 8.75
CA ARG A 151 0.73 0.16 8.60
C ARG A 151 0.40 1.61 8.28
N LEU A 152 0.99 2.57 9.00
CA LEU A 152 0.71 4.00 8.78
C LEU A 152 1.11 4.45 7.37
N ARG A 153 2.22 3.92 6.84
CA ARG A 153 2.64 4.18 5.45
C ARG A 153 1.74 3.52 4.42
N LEU A 154 1.26 2.30 4.70
CA LEU A 154 0.28 1.62 3.84
C LEU A 154 -1.06 2.37 3.82
N GLU A 155 -1.53 2.88 4.95
CA GLU A 155 -2.73 3.73 5.03
C GLU A 155 -2.55 5.04 4.23
N GLU A 156 -1.34 5.60 4.17
CA GLU A 156 -1.07 6.76 3.31
C GLU A 156 -1.07 6.41 1.83
N HIS A 157 -0.36 5.35 1.44
CA HIS A 157 -0.30 4.85 0.07
C HIS A 157 -1.70 4.63 -0.51
N THR A 158 -2.51 3.81 0.16
CA THR A 158 -3.88 3.49 -0.27
C THR A 158 -4.78 4.73 -0.30
N ARG A 159 -4.59 5.69 0.62
CA ARG A 159 -5.32 6.97 0.60
C ARG A 159 -4.95 7.81 -0.62
N VAL A 160 -3.66 8.00 -0.89
CA VAL A 160 -3.18 8.78 -2.05
C VAL A 160 -3.74 8.20 -3.34
N GLU A 161 -3.77 6.88 -3.47
CA GLU A 161 -4.34 6.23 -4.65
C GLU A 161 -5.85 6.37 -4.75
N ASN A 162 -6.56 5.96 -3.71
CA ASN A 162 -8.03 5.93 -3.71
C ASN A 162 -8.65 7.33 -3.82
N GLU A 163 -8.04 8.32 -3.17
CA GLU A 163 -8.62 9.66 -3.04
C GLU A 163 -8.06 10.65 -4.07
N VAL A 164 -6.88 10.40 -4.65
CA VAL A 164 -6.21 11.36 -5.56
C VAL A 164 -5.88 10.74 -6.92
N ILE A 165 -5.04 9.71 -6.98
CA ILE A 165 -4.54 9.16 -8.27
C ILE A 165 -5.69 8.56 -9.09
N PHE A 166 -6.50 7.68 -8.50
CA PHE A 166 -7.56 6.99 -9.24
C PHE A 166 -8.67 7.96 -9.71
N PRO A 167 -9.18 8.90 -8.88
CA PRO A 167 -10.10 9.93 -9.35
C PRO A 167 -9.52 10.79 -10.47
N MET A 168 -8.26 11.21 -10.35
CA MET A 168 -7.59 12.01 -11.37
C MET A 168 -7.43 11.24 -12.68
N ALA A 169 -7.02 9.97 -12.64
CA ALA A 169 -6.91 9.12 -13.82
C ALA A 169 -8.24 8.96 -14.57
N MET A 170 -9.36 8.80 -13.85
CA MET A 170 -10.69 8.75 -14.46
C MET A 170 -11.08 10.08 -15.11
N GLN A 171 -10.75 11.21 -14.48
CA GLN A 171 -11.01 12.54 -15.05
C GLN A 171 -10.18 12.78 -16.32
N VAL A 172 -8.91 12.39 -16.31
CA VAL A 172 -8.02 12.45 -17.48
C VAL A 172 -8.62 11.63 -18.61
N GLU A 173 -8.97 10.35 -18.37
CA GLU A 173 -9.60 9.48 -19.39
C GLU A 173 -10.86 10.12 -19.99
N MET A 174 -11.72 10.73 -19.17
CA MET A 174 -12.92 11.42 -19.67
C MET A 174 -12.60 12.63 -20.54
N ALA A 175 -11.51 13.34 -20.27
CA ALA A 175 -11.11 14.54 -21.01
C ALA A 175 -10.40 14.24 -22.33
N CYS A 176 -9.81 13.05 -22.49
CA CYS A 176 -9.11 12.62 -23.71
C CYS A 176 -9.80 11.45 -24.45
N ARG A 177 -11.08 11.20 -24.16
CA ARG A 177 -11.94 10.31 -24.97
C ARG A 177 -12.49 11.00 -26.23
#